data_AF-A0AAE2V1D7-F1
#
_entry.id   AF-A0AAE2V1D7-F1
#
_cell.length_a   1.000
_cell.length_b   1.000
_cell.length_c   1.000
_cell.angle_alpha   90.00
_cell.angle_beta   90.00
_cell.angle_gamma   90.00
#
_symmetry.space_group_name_H-M   'P 1'
#
loop_
_entity.id
_entity.type
_entity.pdbx_description
1 polymer ?
#
loop_
_entity_poly.entity_id
_entity_poly.type
_entity_poly.pdbx_seq_one_letter_code
_entity_poly.pdbx_strand_id
1 'polypeptide(L)' 'MEYNNIIKLLKRYCINKDEFCYVGDALSDVVACREVSVTCLSAAWSNGVGLEELKKINPNHIFNDVCSLKIFLEGTI' A
#
# COMPACT_ATOMS: atom_id res chain seq x y z
N MET A 1 9.54 2.83 -13.64
CA MET A 1 8.47 3.22 -12.69
C MET A 1 8.02 1.98 -11.94
N GLU A 2 7.82 2.09 -10.63
CA GLU A 2 7.57 0.98 -9.68
C GLU A 2 6.38 0.09 -10.06
N TYR A 3 5.35 0.63 -10.74
CA TYR A 3 4.19 -0.14 -11.18
C TYR A 3 4.57 -1.33 -12.09
N ASN A 4 5.66 -1.22 -12.87
CA ASN A 4 6.15 -2.32 -13.70
C ASN A 4 6.61 -3.51 -12.86
N ASN A 5 7.11 -3.28 -11.63
CA ASN A 5 7.50 -4.34 -10.73
C ASN A 5 6.26 -5.04 -10.15
N ILE A 6 5.21 -4.28 -9.80
CA ILE A 6 3.93 -4.86 -9.35
C ILE A 6 3.34 -5.76 -10.43
N ILE A 7 3.27 -5.29 -11.69
CA ILE A 7 2.79 -6.11 -12.83
C ILE A 7 3.63 -7.38 -12.99
N LYS A 8 4.96 -7.30 -12.86
CA LYS A 8 5.84 -8.47 -12.97
C LYS A 8 5.55 -9.49 -11.87
N LEU A 9 5.33 -9.05 -10.63
CA LEU A 9 5.00 -9.93 -9.52
C LEU A 9 3.65 -10.63 -9.75
N LEU A 10 2.59 -9.86 -10.07
CA LEU A 10 1.27 -10.42 -10.36
C LEU A 10 1.32 -11.49 -11.47
N LYS A 11 2.05 -11.21 -12.57
CA LYS A 11 2.23 -12.16 -13.67
C LYS A 11 3.08 -13.37 -13.30
N ARG A 12 4.18 -13.16 -12.56
CA ARG A 12 5.11 -14.23 -12.17
C ARG A 12 4.44 -15.27 -11.28
N TYR A 13 3.57 -14.81 -10.38
CA TYR A 13 2.92 -15.67 -9.39
C TYR A 13 1.47 -16.00 -9.74
N CYS A 14 0.95 -15.53 -10.88
CA CYS A 14 -0.44 -15.72 -11.30
C CYS A 14 -1.47 -15.29 -10.23
N ILE A 15 -1.21 -14.15 -9.58
CA ILE A 15 -2.05 -13.60 -8.49
C ILE A 15 -3.01 -12.56 -9.08
N ASN A 16 -4.29 -12.61 -8.67
CA ASN A 16 -5.22 -11.55 -9.03
C ASN A 16 -4.95 -10.28 -8.23
N LYS A 17 -5.27 -9.12 -8.80
CA LYS A 17 -5.06 -7.82 -8.15
C LYS A 17 -5.75 -7.72 -6.78
N ASP A 18 -6.92 -8.33 -6.65
CA ASP A 18 -7.73 -8.34 -5.42
C ASP A 18 -7.17 -9.30 -4.34
N GLU A 19 -6.24 -10.18 -4.73
CA GLU A 19 -5.52 -11.10 -3.84
C GLU A 19 -4.14 -10.55 -3.43
N PHE A 20 -3.84 -9.31 -3.82
CA PHE A 20 -2.55 -8.67 -3.61
C PHE A 20 -2.72 -7.29 -2.98
N CYS A 21 -1.95 -7.02 -1.94
CA CYS A 21 -1.77 -5.68 -1.39
C CYS A 21 -0.28 -5.33 -1.33
N TYR A 22 0.02 -4.04 -1.45
CA TYR A 22 1.38 -3.52 -1.36
C TYR A 22 1.52 -2.70 -0.08
N VAL A 23 2.60 -2.89 0.68
CA VAL A 23 2.90 -2.07 1.86
C VAL A 23 4.06 -1.14 1.52
N GLY A 24 3.85 0.18 1.63
CA GLY A 24 4.84 1.20 1.27
C GLY A 24 4.66 2.49 2.07
N ASP A 25 5.70 3.31 2.19
CA ASP A 25 5.74 4.53 3.00
C ASP A 25 5.76 5.82 2.16
N ALA A 26 5.84 5.70 0.83
CA ALA A 26 5.97 6.84 -0.07
C ALA A 26 4.72 7.12 -0.90
N LEU A 27 4.59 8.36 -1.39
CA LEU A 27 3.57 8.73 -2.38
C LEU A 27 3.70 7.93 -3.67
N SER A 28 4.94 7.60 -4.07
CA SER A 28 5.21 6.82 -5.28
C SER A 28 4.60 5.42 -5.23
N ASP A 29 4.59 4.79 -4.04
CA ASP A 29 3.95 3.49 -3.84
C ASP A 29 2.44 3.55 -4.10
N VAL A 30 1.76 4.57 -3.56
CA VAL A 30 0.32 4.77 -3.74
C VAL A 30 0.00 5.03 -5.22
N VAL A 31 0.79 5.88 -5.89
CA VAL A 31 0.63 6.15 -7.32
C VAL A 31 0.84 4.88 -8.13
N ALA A 32 1.92 4.14 -7.88
CA ALA A 32 2.22 2.90 -8.59
C ALA A 32 1.13 1.83 -8.42
N CYS A 33 0.56 1.70 -7.22
CA CYS A 33 -0.54 0.78 -6.94
C CYS A 33 -1.83 1.18 -7.65
N ARG A 34 -2.14 2.49 -7.68
CA ARG A 34 -3.32 3.02 -8.40
C ARG A 34 -3.26 2.73 -9.91
N GLU A 35 -2.09 2.92 -10.54
CA GLU A 35 -1.89 2.63 -11.97
C GLU A 35 -2.23 1.18 -12.35
N VAL A 36 -2.13 0.24 -11.41
CA VAL A 36 -2.38 -1.18 -11.65
C VAL A 36 -3.63 -1.70 -10.94
N SER A 37 -4.37 -0.83 -10.24
CA SER A 37 -5.57 -1.17 -9.47
C SER A 37 -5.31 -2.20 -8.36
N VAL A 38 -4.21 -2.01 -7.62
CA VAL A 38 -3.86 -2.78 -6.42
C VAL A 38 -4.07 -1.92 -5.18
N THR A 39 -4.48 -2.53 -4.07
CA THR A 39 -4.57 -1.86 -2.77
C THR A 39 -3.18 -1.54 -2.21
N CYS A 40 -2.94 -0.26 -1.90
CA CYS A 40 -1.76 0.18 -1.18
C CYS A 40 -2.09 0.38 0.30
N LEU A 41 -1.32 -0.23 1.19
CA LEU A 41 -1.34 -0.05 2.64
C LEU A 41 -0.16 0.86 3.02
N SER A 42 -0.46 2.11 3.36
CA SER A 42 0.53 3.14 3.64
C SER A 42 1.09 3.03 5.06
N ALA A 43 2.36 2.67 5.18
CA ALA A 43 3.10 2.57 6.43
C ALA A 43 3.66 3.95 6.85
N ALA A 44 2.91 4.69 7.66
CA ALA A 44 3.20 6.07 8.02
C ALA A 44 3.83 6.25 9.41
N TRP A 45 4.63 5.28 9.86
CA TRP A 45 5.26 5.28 11.20
C TRP A 45 6.70 5.81 11.23
N SER A 46 7.30 6.12 10.09
CA SER A 46 8.68 6.65 10.03
C SER A 46 8.71 8.18 10.18
N ASN A 47 9.77 8.69 10.81
CA ASN A 47 10.02 10.13 10.89
C ASN A 47 10.39 10.65 9.49
N GLY A 48 9.64 11.63 8.98
CA GLY A 48 9.86 12.22 7.65
C GLY A 48 8.91 11.71 6.56
N VAL A 49 7.95 10.85 6.89
CA VAL A 49 6.87 10.49 5.96
C VAL A 49 6.01 11.72 5.67
N GLY A 50 5.66 11.92 4.39
CA GLY A 50 4.71 12.93 3.92
C GLY A 50 3.26 12.60 4.33
N LEU A 51 3.00 12.51 5.64
CA LEU A 51 1.74 12.01 6.21
C LEU A 51 0.51 12.76 5.68
N GLU A 52 0.59 14.09 5.56
CA GLU A 52 -0.53 14.90 5.07
C GLU A 52 -0.84 14.63 3.59
N GLU A 53 0.18 14.40 2.78
CA GLU A 53 0.01 14.05 1.37
C GLU A 53 -0.55 12.63 1.23
N LEU A 54 -0.04 11.68 2.03
CA LEU A 54 -0.57 10.31 2.09
C LEU A 54 -2.04 10.31 2.51
N LYS A 55 -2.43 11.04 3.58
CA LYS A 55 -3.83 11.18 4.01
C LYS A 55 -4.74 11.69 2.92
N LYS A 56 -4.26 12.63 2.10
CA LYS A 56 -5.03 13.18 0.98
C LYS A 56 -5.30 12.14 -0.12
N ILE A 57 -4.34 11.25 -0.39
CA ILE A 57 -4.44 10.30 -1.51
C ILE A 57 -4.82 8.87 -1.09
N ASN A 58 -4.63 8.47 0.16
CA ASN A 58 -4.92 7.11 0.61
C ASN A 58 -5.62 7.07 1.98
N PRO A 59 -6.69 7.86 2.21
CA PRO A 59 -7.24 8.10 3.54
C PRO A 59 -7.68 6.85 4.30
N ASN A 60 -8.07 5.78 3.59
CA ASN A 60 -8.63 4.56 4.19
C ASN A 60 -7.58 3.49 4.52
N HIS A 61 -6.32 3.67 4.11
CA HIS A 61 -5.29 2.65 4.24
C HIS A 61 -3.97 3.25 4.75
N ILE A 62 -4.04 4.04 5.83
CA ILE A 62 -2.85 4.63 6.48
C ILE A 62 -2.72 4.08 7.89
N PHE A 63 -1.52 3.65 8.21
CA PHE A 63 -1.19 2.98 9.46
C PHE A 63 -0.02 3.70 10.12
N ASN A 64 -0.22 4.21 11.34
CA ASN A 64 0.78 5.00 12.06
C ASN A 64 1.73 4.14 12.92
N ASP A 65 1.49 2.84 12.97
CA ASP A 65 2.31 1.85 13.66
C ASP A 65 2.03 0.43 13.14
N VAL A 66 2.94 -0.50 13.43
CA VAL A 66 2.85 -1.90 13.00
C VAL A 66 1.63 -2.61 13.59
N CYS A 67 1.20 -2.24 14.81
CA CYS A 67 0.06 -2.87 15.46
C CYS A 67 -1.24 -2.58 14.70
N SER A 68 -1.46 -1.34 14.26
CA SER A 68 -2.63 -0.95 13.48
C SER A 68 -2.72 -1.68 12.14
N LEU A 69 -1.58 -1.83 11.44
CA LEU A 69 -1.52 -2.62 10.19
C LEU A 69 -1.82 -4.10 10.45
N LYS A 70 -1.26 -4.66 11.52
CA LYS A 70 -1.50 -6.06 11.90
C LYS A 70 -2.98 -6.33 12.15
N ILE A 71 -3.65 -5.49 12.93
CA ILE A 71 -5.08 -5.62 13.24
C ILE A 71 -5.92 -5.62 11.96
N PHE A 72 -5.58 -4.74 11.01
CA PHE A 72 -6.24 -4.67 9.71
C PHE A 72 -6.07 -5.97 8.90
N LEU A 73 -4.84 -6.50 8.83
CA LEU A 73 -4.55 -7.73 8.08
C LEU A 73 -5.17 -8.99 8.69
N GLU A 74 -5.31 -9.03 10.01
CA GLU A 74 -5.94 -10.15 10.73
C GLU A 74 -7.48 -10.10 10.65
N GLY A 75 -8.07 -9.10 9.98
CA GLY A 75 -9.52 -8.98 9.80
C GLY A 75 -10.27 -8.80 11.13
N THR A 76 -9.61 -8.28 12.16
CA THR A 76 -10.19 -8.13 13.51
C THR A 76 -10.83 -6.75 13.68
N ILE A 77 -11.65 -6.33 12.71
CA ILE A 77 -12.43 -5.07 12.74
C ILE A 77 -13.83 -5.34 12.22
#